data_AF-A0A2A2IED1-F1
#
_entry.id   AF-A0A2A2IED1-F1
#
_cell.length_a   1.000
_cell.length_b   1.000
_cell.length_c   1.000
_cell.angle_alpha   90.00
_cell.angle_beta   90.00
_cell.angle_gamma   90.00
#
_symmetry.space_group_name_H-M   'P 1'
#
loop_
_entity.id
_entity.type
_entity.pdbx_description
1 polymer ?
#
loop_
_entity_poly.entity_id
_entity_poly.type
_entity_poly.pdbx_seq_one_letter_code
_entity_poly.pdbx_strand_id
1 'polypeptide(L)'
;MNKTQLYIGLTVFVSGVILFGIMHLAVAVYLPHITGWGSAGRFAAVLDEIGGWIPYILSIALMIIGLVITLSGNQKVRETFNLEE
;
A
#
# COMPACT_ATOMS: atom_id res chain seq x y z
N MET A 1 8.80 -14.78 -19.31
CA MET A 1 8.44 -14.42 -17.92
C MET A 1 9.46 -15.03 -16.96
N ASN A 2 10.38 -14.23 -16.43
CA ASN A 2 11.34 -14.73 -15.43
C ASN A 2 10.59 -14.91 -14.11
N LYS A 3 10.36 -16.17 -13.71
CA LYS A 3 9.59 -16.53 -12.51
C LYS A 3 10.05 -15.74 -11.27
N THR A 4 11.36 -15.51 -11.16
CA THR A 4 11.98 -14.74 -10.09
C THR A 4 11.45 -13.30 -9.98
N GLN A 5 11.28 -12.59 -11.10
CA GLN A 5 10.79 -11.20 -11.07
C GLN A 5 9.34 -11.11 -10.61
N LEU A 6 8.50 -12.08 -11.00
CA LEU A 6 7.14 -12.17 -10.49
C LEU A 6 7.10 -12.46 -8.99
N TYR A 7 7.89 -13.41 -8.51
CA TYR A 7 7.92 -13.71 -7.08
C TYR A 7 8.39 -12.50 -6.26
N ILE A 8 9.37 -11.73 -6.75
CA ILE A 8 9.82 -10.50 -6.11
C ILE A 8 8.70 -9.44 -6.13
N GLY A 9 8.11 -9.15 -7.30
CA GLY A 9 7.04 -8.16 -7.41
C GLY A 9 5.82 -8.50 -6.55
N LEU A 10 5.42 -9.77 -6.54
CA LEU A 10 4.31 -10.26 -5.72
C LEU A 10 4.61 -10.16 -4.23
N THR A 11 5.82 -10.54 -3.80
CA THR A 11 6.21 -10.45 -2.38
C THR A 11 6.18 -9.00 -1.90
N VAL A 12 6.72 -8.08 -2.70
CA VAL A 12 6.73 -6.63 -2.38
C VAL A 12 5.29 -6.10 -2.35
N PHE A 13 4.46 -6.48 -3.31
CA PHE A 13 3.05 -6.07 -3.38
C PHE A 13 2.25 -6.56 -2.16
N VAL A 14 2.32 -7.85 -1.87
CA VAL A 14 1.62 -8.47 -0.73
C VAL A 14 2.08 -7.87 0.59
N SER A 15 3.38 -7.58 0.74
CA SER A 15 3.89 -6.91 1.94
C SER A 15 3.30 -5.51 2.10
N GLY A 16 3.15 -4.76 0.99
CA GLY A 16 2.47 -3.47 0.99
C GLY A 16 1.00 -3.57 1.40
N VAL A 17 0.27 -4.57 0.89
CA VAL A 17 -1.14 -4.83 1.25
C VAL A 17 -1.29 -5.17 2.73
N ILE A 18 -0.42 -6.03 3.27
CA ILE A 18 -0.42 -6.41 4.69
C ILE A 18 -0.16 -5.17 5.55
N LEU A 19 0.87 -4.38 5.21
CA LEU A 19 1.21 -3.16 5.96
C LEU A 19 0.04 -2.15 5.94
N PHE A 20 -0.60 -1.97 4.77
CA PHE A 20 -1.77 -1.10 4.63
C PHE A 20 -2.96 -1.57 5.48
N GLY A 21 -3.20 -2.89 5.51
CA GLY A 21 -4.25 -3.50 6.34
C GLY A 21 -3.99 -3.35 7.84
N ILE A 22 -2.74 -3.55 8.29
CA ILE A 22 -2.36 -3.34 9.70
C ILE A 22 -2.54 -1.87 10.08
N MET A 23 -2.22 -0.93 9.20
CA MET A 23 -2.47 0.49 9.46
C MET A 23 -3.96 0.81 9.64
N HIS A 24 -4.84 0.24 8.80
CA HIS A 24 -6.28 0.39 8.97
C HIS A 24 -6.78 -0.22 10.29
N LEU A 25 -6.23 -1.38 10.66
CA LEU A 25 -6.54 -2.02 11.94
C LEU A 25 -6.08 -1.15 13.12
N ALA A 26 -4.87 -0.60 13.06
CA ALA A 26 -4.33 0.29 14.08
C ALA A 26 -5.21 1.54 14.24
N VAL A 27 -5.66 2.13 13.13
CA VAL A 27 -6.60 3.25 13.16
C VAL A 27 -7.93 2.84 13.81
N ALA A 28 -8.49 1.68 13.47
CA ALA A 28 -9.75 1.20 14.04
C ALA A 28 -9.65 0.95 15.57
N VAL A 29 -8.52 0.42 16.03
CA VAL A 29 -8.24 0.19 17.46
C VAL A 29 -7.99 1.50 18.21
N TYR A 30 -7.39 2.49 17.56
CA TYR A 30 -7.12 3.79 18.18
C TYR A 30 -8.34 4.72 18.19
N LEU A 31 -9.25 4.55 17.23
CA LEU A 31 -10.48 5.35 17.08
C LEU A 31 -11.31 5.55 18.36
N PRO A 32 -11.55 4.55 19.23
CA PRO A 32 -12.29 4.74 20.48
C PRO A 32 -11.56 5.59 21.53
N HIS A 33 -10.24 5.77 21.42
CA HIS A 33 -9.46 6.58 22.35
C HIS A 33 -9.56 8.09 22.05
N ILE A 34 -10.06 8.48 20.87
CA ILE A 34 -10.28 9.88 20.52
C ILE A 34 -11.65 10.34 21.03
N THR A 35 -11.64 11.10 22.13
CA THR A 35 -12.85 11.62 22.78
C THR A 35 -13.50 12.76 21.98
N GLY A 36 -14.83 12.68 21.83
CA GLY A 36 -15.69 13.69 21.20
C GLY A 36 -15.82 13.47 19.69
N TRP A 37 -16.93 12.87 19.22
CA TRP A 37 -17.24 12.61 17.80
C TRP A 37 -17.91 13.83 17.15
N GLY A 38 -17.29 14.47 16.15
CA GLY A 38 -17.93 15.65 15.54
C GLY A 38 -17.35 16.36 14.32
N SER A 39 -16.16 16.05 13.79
CA SER A 39 -15.66 16.76 12.59
C SER A 39 -14.80 15.90 11.65
N ALA A 40 -14.92 16.18 10.35
CA ALA A 40 -14.17 15.56 9.26
C ALA A 40 -12.66 15.78 9.44
N GLY A 41 -11.83 14.75 9.16
CA GLY A 41 -10.36 14.82 9.27
C GLY A 41 -9.71 13.87 10.29
N ARG A 42 -10.47 12.97 10.92
CA ARG A 42 -9.95 12.12 12.01
C ARG A 42 -8.97 11.04 11.61
N PHE A 43 -9.06 10.53 10.39
CA PHE A 43 -8.08 9.55 9.91
C PHE A 43 -6.67 10.16 9.91
N ALA A 44 -6.55 11.41 9.47
CA ALA A 44 -5.29 12.15 9.51
C ALA A 44 -4.84 12.44 10.95
N ALA A 45 -5.75 12.79 11.86
CA ALA A 45 -5.43 13.00 13.27
C ALA A 45 -4.95 11.71 13.96
N VAL A 46 -5.64 10.58 13.75
CA VAL A 46 -5.22 9.27 14.26
C VAL A 46 -3.85 8.89 13.68
N LEU A 47 -3.63 9.10 12.38
CA LEU A 47 -2.34 8.84 11.74
C LEU A 47 -1.22 9.74 12.29
N ASP A 48 -1.51 10.97 12.65
CA ASP A 48 -0.53 11.86 13.28
C ASP A 48 -0.19 11.37 14.69
N GLU A 49 -1.20 10.99 15.46
CA GLU A 49 -1.08 10.57 16.85
C GLU A 49 -0.37 9.21 17.02
N ILE A 50 -0.62 8.26 16.11
CA ILE A 50 0.07 6.95 16.11
C ILE A 50 1.39 6.96 15.32
N GLY A 51 1.82 8.12 14.80
CA GLY A 51 2.98 8.22 13.90
C GLY A 51 2.82 7.39 12.62
N GLY A 52 1.57 7.16 12.22
CA GLY A 52 1.14 6.26 11.15
C GLY A 52 1.38 6.78 9.73
N TRP A 53 1.72 8.06 9.54
CA TRP A 53 1.95 8.63 8.21
C TRP A 53 3.06 7.93 7.43
N ILE A 54 4.19 7.65 8.09
CA ILE A 54 5.33 6.96 7.47
C ILE A 54 4.93 5.55 7.00
N PRO A 55 4.42 4.65 7.87
CA PRO A 55 4.02 3.31 7.44
C PRO A 55 2.86 3.33 6.44
N TYR A 56 1.97 4.31 6.50
CA TYR A 56 0.87 4.47 5.54
C TYR A 56 1.37 4.82 4.13
N ILE A 57 2.21 5.85 4.00
CA ILE A 57 2.81 6.23 2.71
C ILE A 57 3.69 5.10 2.17
N LEU A 58 4.49 4.46 3.04
CA LEU A 58 5.34 3.34 2.67
C LEU A 58 4.53 2.16 2.12
N SER A 59 3.38 1.85 2.73
CA SER A 59 2.51 0.77 2.26
C SER A 59 1.99 1.02 0.84
N ILE A 60 1.59 2.26 0.53
CA ILE A 60 1.14 2.67 -0.80
C ILE A 60 2.29 2.58 -1.80
N ALA A 61 3.48 3.08 -1.44
CA ALA A 61 4.66 2.98 -2.28
C ALA A 61 5.03 1.52 -2.59
N LEU A 62 5.00 0.63 -1.60
CA LEU A 62 5.27 -0.80 -1.78
C LEU A 62 4.24 -1.47 -2.69
N MET A 63 2.95 -1.13 -2.55
CA MET A 63 1.91 -1.63 -3.45
C MET A 63 2.15 -1.16 -4.89
N ILE A 64 2.45 0.12 -5.11
CA ILE A 64 2.70 0.65 -6.45
C ILE A 64 3.94 0.01 -7.07
N ILE A 65 5.06 -0.02 -6.33
CA ILE A 65 6.32 -0.59 -6.82
C ILE A 65 6.18 -2.09 -7.10
N GLY A 66 5.56 -2.84 -6.19
CA GLY A 66 5.31 -4.27 -6.36
C GLY A 66 4.42 -4.55 -7.59
N LEU A 67 3.40 -3.72 -7.81
CA LEU A 67 2.54 -3.82 -8.99
C LEU A 67 3.32 -3.51 -10.26
N VAL A 68 4.10 -2.44 -10.31
CA VAL A 68 4.93 -2.06 -11.46
C VAL A 68 5.92 -3.17 -11.81
N ILE A 69 6.63 -3.73 -10.82
CA ILE A 69 7.57 -4.85 -11.05
C ILE A 69 6.86 -6.07 -11.62
N THR A 70 5.68 -6.39 -11.08
CA THR A 70 4.86 -7.54 -11.52
C THR A 70 4.37 -7.36 -12.96
N LEU A 71 3.90 -6.16 -13.31
CA LEU A 71 3.39 -5.86 -14.64
C LEU A 71 4.50 -5.72 -15.69
N SER A 72 5.62 -5.09 -15.34
CA SER A 72 6.79 -4.96 -16.23
C SER A 72 7.41 -6.31 -16.58
N GLY A 73 7.27 -7.32 -15.72
CA GLY A 73 7.69 -8.70 -15.99
C GLY A 73 6.78 -9.48 -16.95
N ASN A 74 5.60 -8.94 -17.29
CA ASN A 74 4.57 -9.61 -18.08
C ASN A 74 4.48 -9.02 -19.50
N GLN A 75 5.01 -9.75 -20.49
CA GLN A 75 5.08 -9.28 -21.88
C GLN A 75 3.71 -8.95 -22.49
N LYS A 76 2.67 -9.73 -22.15
CA LYS A 76 1.30 -9.47 -22.65
C LYS A 76 0.70 -8.16 -22.13
N VAL A 77 1.06 -7.77 -20.91
CA VAL A 77 0.64 -6.48 -20.33
C VAL A 77 1.37 -5.34 -21.02
N ARG A 78 2.67 -5.49 -21.27
CA ARG A 78 3.47 -4.48 -21.99
C ARG A 78 2.93 -4.19 -23.40
N GLU A 79 2.54 -5.24 -24.13
CA GLU A 79 1.89 -5.13 -25.45
C GLU A 79 0.51 -4.45 -25.35
N THR A 80 -0.29 -4.78 -24.32
CA THR A 80 -1.62 -4.18 -24.13
C THR A 80 -1.55 -2.67 -23.81
N PHE A 81 -0.50 -2.24 -23.11
CA PHE A 81 -0.29 -0.85 -22.72
C PHE A 81 0.68 -0.10 -23.64
N ASN A 82 1.11 -0.70 -24.74
CA ASN A 82 2.00 -0.10 -25.75
C ASN A 82 3.29 0.51 -25.17
N LEU A 83 3.86 -0.11 -24.13
CA LEU A 83 5.08 0.34 -23.45
C LEU A 83 6.36 -0.15 -24.17
N GLU A 84 6.30 -0.23 -25.50
CA GLU A 84 7.45 -0.49 -26.35
C GLU A 84 8.14 0.85 -26.64
N GLU A 85 9.33 1.02 -26.08
CA GLU A 85 10.37 1.86 -26.64
C GLU A 85 11.48 0.95 -27.16
#